data_AF-A0A356BE26-F1
#
_entry.id   AF-A0A356BE26-F1
#
_cell.length_a   1.000
_cell.length_b   1.000
_cell.length_c   1.000
_cell.angle_alpha   90.00
_cell.angle_beta   90.00
_cell.angle_gamma   90.00
#
_symmetry.space_group_name_H-M   'P 1'
#
loop_
_entity.id
_entity.type
_entity.pdbx_description
1 polymer ?
#
loop_
_entity_poly.entity_id
_entity_poly.type
_entity_poly.pdbx_seq_one_letter_code
_entity_poly.pdbx_strand_id
1 'polypeptide(L)' 'MKKQRPVNLQLNTISFPPSAIVSILHRVTGVAMFFALIFVISAWAVSLTSAEGFDCVVECMNGVLGKLIAIG' A
#
# COMPACT_ATOMS: atom_id res chain seq x y z
N MET A 1 9.22 -39.47 -14.50
CA MET A 1 9.16 -38.19 -13.73
C MET A 1 10.49 -37.98 -13.03
N LYS A 2 11.10 -36.78 -13.11
CA LYS A 2 12.33 -36.48 -12.36
C LYS A 2 12.03 -36.44 -10.86
N LYS A 3 12.90 -37.04 -10.04
CA LYS A 3 12.80 -37.03 -8.58
C LYS A 3 13.29 -35.66 -8.07
N GLN A 4 12.35 -34.78 -7.69
CA GLN A 4 12.66 -33.45 -7.14
C GLN A 4 13.25 -33.62 -5.73
N ARG A 5 14.37 -32.96 -5.43
CA ARG A 5 14.94 -32.95 -4.08
C ARG A 5 14.16 -32.01 -3.16
N PRO A 6 14.05 -32.32 -1.85
CA PRO A 6 13.41 -31.43 -0.89
C PRO A 6 14.23 -30.14 -0.71
N VAL A 7 13.54 -29.01 -0.57
CA VAL A 7 14.11 -27.68 -0.33
C VAL A 7 13.58 -27.17 1.01
N ASN A 8 14.48 -26.70 1.89
CA ASN A 8 14.04 -26.06 3.13
C ASN A 8 13.65 -24.60 2.89
N LEU A 9 12.35 -24.33 2.79
CA LEU A 9 11.78 -22.97 2.67
C LEU A 9 10.81 -22.68 3.83
N GLN A 10 11.09 -23.23 5.01
CA GLN A 10 10.34 -22.88 6.21
C GLN A 10 10.84 -21.55 6.78
N LEU A 11 10.25 -20.45 6.34
CA LEU A 11 10.72 -19.10 6.70
C LEU A 11 10.76 -18.85 8.21
N ASN A 12 9.86 -19.48 8.97
CA ASN A 12 9.77 -19.33 10.42
C ASN A 12 10.95 -19.99 11.18
N THR A 13 11.78 -20.79 10.51
CA THR A 13 12.98 -21.39 11.12
C THR A 13 14.26 -20.60 10.81
N ILE A 14 14.16 -19.53 10.01
CA ILE A 14 15.29 -18.72 9.56
C ILE A 14 15.35 -17.43 10.38
N SER A 15 16.52 -17.08 10.91
CA SER A 15 16.75 -15.79 11.56
C SER A 15 17.07 -14.73 10.52
N PHE A 16 16.31 -13.63 10.51
CA PHE A 16 16.48 -12.54 9.56
C PHE A 16 17.22 -11.35 10.18
N PRO A 17 18.25 -10.81 9.52
CA PRO A 17 18.86 -9.56 9.97
C PRO A 17 17.88 -8.38 9.77
N PRO A 18 18.05 -7.27 10.50
CA PRO A 18 17.17 -6.11 10.38
C PRO A 18 17.03 -5.57 8.95
N SER A 19 18.10 -5.62 8.15
CA SER A 19 18.09 -5.18 6.75
C SER A 19 17.15 -6.01 5.87
N ALA A 20 16.99 -7.31 6.15
CA ALA A 20 16.06 -8.17 5.41
C ALA A 20 14.61 -7.80 5.72
N ILE A 21 14.31 -7.48 6.99
CA ILE A 21 12.98 -7.02 7.44
C ILE A 21 12.64 -5.69 6.78
N VAL A 22 13.57 -4.73 6.80
CA VAL A 22 13.38 -3.43 6.12
C VAL A 22 13.16 -3.62 4.61
N SER A 23 13.91 -4.51 3.97
CA SER A 23 13.77 -4.77 2.54
C SER A 23 12.38 -5.31 2.19
N ILE A 24 11.83 -6.26 2.96
CA ILE A 24 10.49 -6.79 2.68
C ILE A 24 9.41 -5.74 2.99
N LEU A 25 9.55 -4.99 4.09
CA LEU A 25 8.63 -3.89 4.41
C LEU A 25 8.61 -2.84 3.31
N HIS A 26 9.76 -2.41 2.78
CA HIS A 26 9.84 -1.46 1.68
C HIS A 26 9.13 -1.95 0.42
N ARG A 27 9.24 -3.25 0.10
CA ARG A 27 8.54 -3.82 -1.05
C ARG A 27 7.02 -3.81 -0.84
N VAL A 28 6.57 -4.23 0.34
CA VAL A 28 5.14 -4.26 0.68
C VAL A 28 4.56 -2.85 0.70
N THR A 29 5.23 -1.89 1.33
CA THR A 29 4.77 -0.50 1.37
C THR A 29 4.81 0.15 -0.02
N GLY A 30 5.80 -0.17 -0.86
CA GLY A 30 5.82 0.28 -2.25
C GLY A 30 4.59 -0.18 -3.05
N VAL A 31 4.17 -1.44 -2.88
CA VAL A 31 2.94 -1.96 -3.51
C VAL A 31 1.70 -1.26 -2.94
N ALA A 32 1.62 -1.06 -1.62
CA ALA A 32 0.51 -0.35 -1.00
C ALA A 32 0.39 1.10 -1.52
N MET A 33 1.52 1.82 -1.61
CA MET A 33 1.59 3.19 -2.13
C MET A 33 1.16 3.28 -3.59
N PHE A 34 1.48 2.27 -4.41
CA PHE A 34 1.03 2.23 -5.81
C PHE A 34 -0.51 2.27 -5.91
N PHE A 35 -1.22 1.52 -5.06
CA PHE A 35 -2.68 1.56 -5.02
C PHE A 35 -3.23 2.84 -4.37
N ALA A 36 -2.59 3.32 -3.30
CA ALA A 36 -2.97 4.59 -2.67
C ALA A 36 -2.90 5.76 -3.66
N LEU A 37 -1.92 5.76 -4.56
CA LEU A 37 -1.76 6.80 -5.57
C LEU A 37 -2.95 6.90 -6.53
N ILE A 38 -3.59 5.77 -6.88
CA ILE A 38 -4.80 5.77 -7.73
C ILE A 38 -5.91 6.56 -7.04
N PHE A 39 -6.09 6.35 -5.74
CA PHE A 39 -7.09 7.08 -4.95
C PHE A 39 -6.77 8.57 -4.88
N VAL A 40 -5.52 8.93 -4.55
CA VAL A 40 -5.10 10.33 -4.42
C VAL A 40 -5.22 11.08 -5.74
N ILE A 41 -4.80 10.49 -6.87
CA ILE A 41 -4.93 11.11 -8.20
C ILE A 41 -6.41 11.30 -8.56
N SER A 42 -7.26 10.31 -8.27
CA SER A 42 -8.70 10.40 -8.56
C SER A 42 -9.37 11.50 -7.72
N ALA A 43 -9.09 11.54 -6.42
CA ALA A 43 -9.58 12.56 -5.51
C ALA A 43 -9.10 13.96 -5.94
N TRP A 44 -7.83 14.08 -6.36
CA TRP A 44 -7.28 15.33 -6.86
C TRP A 44 -8.02 15.80 -8.13
N ALA A 45 -8.21 14.92 -9.11
CA ALA A 45 -8.95 15.25 -10.33
C ALA A 45 -10.37 15.75 -10.03
N VAL A 46 -11.11 15.05 -9.16
CA VAL A 46 -12.49 15.43 -8.78
C VAL A 46 -12.52 16.75 -8.02
N SER A 47 -11.57 16.99 -7.11
CA SER A 47 -11.52 18.20 -6.28
C SER A 47 -11.42 19.50 -7.07
N LEU A 48 -10.95 19.43 -8.32
CA LEU A 48 -10.77 20.59 -9.20
C LEU A 48 -11.96 20.84 -10.15
N THR A 49 -12.98 19.98 -10.15
CA THR A 49 -14.08 20.05 -11.12
C THR A 49 -15.15 21.10 -10.81
N SER A 50 -15.51 21.25 -9.53
CA SER A 50 -16.48 22.25 -9.05
C SER A 50 -16.40 22.40 -7.53
N ALA A 51 -17.17 23.34 -6.97
CA ALA A 51 -17.29 23.48 -5.51
C ALA A 51 -17.88 22.22 -4.86
N GLU A 52 -18.90 21.62 -5.48
CA GLU A 52 -19.52 20.37 -5.02
C GLU A 52 -18.54 19.20 -5.11
N GLY A 53 -17.72 19.15 -6.18
CA GLY A 53 -16.65 18.16 -6.33
C GLY A 53 -15.59 18.28 -5.25
N PHE A 54 -15.22 19.50 -4.88
CA PHE A 54 -14.30 19.77 -3.77
C PHE A 54 -14.88 19.30 -2.43
N ASP A 55 -16.12 19.68 -2.11
CA ASP A 55 -16.77 19.31 -0.85
C ASP A 55 -16.95 17.79 -0.70
N CYS A 56 -17.25 17.09 -1.80
CA CYS A 56 -17.30 15.63 -1.85
C CYS A 56 -15.96 15.00 -1.46
N VAL A 57 -14.84 15.53 -1.98
CA VAL A 57 -13.51 15.05 -1.64
C VAL A 57 -13.15 15.37 -0.19
N VAL A 58 -13.53 16.55 0.32
CA VAL A 58 -13.35 16.92 1.74
C VAL A 58 -14.08 15.94 2.66
N GLU A 59 -15.31 15.57 2.35
CA GLU A 59 -16.08 14.58 3.12
C GLU A 59 -15.40 13.21 3.08
N CYS A 60 -15.02 12.73 1.89
CA CYS A 60 -14.29 11.47 1.71
C CYS A 60 -12.98 11.42 2.51
N MET A 61 -12.20 12.51 2.49
CA MET A 61 -10.91 12.61 3.17
C MET A 61 -11.04 12.67 4.69
N ASN A 62 -12.18 13.16 5.21
CA ASN A 62 -12.47 13.19 6.65
C ASN A 62 -12.88 11.81 7.21
N GLY A 63 -13.27 10.88 6.33
CA GLY A 63 -13.55 9.49 6.67
C GLY A 63 -12.31 8.71 7.12
N VAL A 64 -12.54 7.55 7.74
CA VAL A 64 -11.45 6.68 8.25
C VAL A 64 -10.50 6.26 7.15
N LEU A 65 -11.02 5.88 5.97
CA LEU A 65 -10.19 5.48 4.84
C LEU A 65 -9.37 6.64 4.28
N GLY A 66 -9.98 7.83 4.13
CA GLY A 66 -9.27 9.03 3.68
C GLY A 66 -8.11 9.42 4.59
N LYS A 67 -8.32 9.36 5.90
CA LYS A 67 -7.26 9.60 6.90
C LYS A 67 -6.15 8.54 6.86
N LEU A 68 -6.50 7.26 6.73
CA LEU A 68 -5.52 6.18 6.60
C LEU A 68 -4.63 6.37 5.37
N ILE A 69 -5.24 6.68 4.21
CA ILE A 69 -4.50 6.92 2.98
C ILE A 69 -3.63 8.19 3.08
N ALA A 70 -4.11 9.24 3.76
CA ALA A 70 -3.37 10.49 3.92
C ALA A 70 -2.14 10.37 4.82
N ILE A 71 -2.18 9.51 5.84
CA ILE A 71 -1.05 9.32 6.77
C ILE A 71 0.06 8.47 6.13
N GLY A 72 -0.32 7.50 5.27
CA GLY A 72 0.61 6.54 4.69
C GLY A 72 0.95 5.40 5.64
#